data_AF-A0AAW5JMC2-F1
#
_entry.id   AF-A0AAW5JMC2-F1
#
_cell.length_a   1.000
_cell.length_b   1.000
_cell.length_c   1.000
_cell.angle_alpha   90.00
_cell.angle_beta   90.00
_cell.angle_gamma   90.00
#
_symmetry.space_group_name_H-M   'P 1'
#
loop_
_entity.id
_entity.type
_entity.pdbx_description
1 polymer ?
#
loop_
_entity_poly.entity_id
_entity_poly.type
_entity_poly.pdbx_seq_one_letter_code
_entity_poly.pdbx_strand_id
1 'polypeptide(L)'
;MDANISLLDAMAVQAGCEFLSDLRYIDDLQRLRLARALEKVSPQSGTLFEWNDALEYLTGEPHQPTPEAAKERLMCSLAAPRTKGWQEEKGGICT
;
A
#
# COMPACT_ATOMS: atom_id res chain seq x y z
N MET A 1 -17.87 1.11 13.30
CA MET A 1 -17.32 2.36 12.73
C MET A 1 -15.87 2.06 12.44
N ASP A 2 -15.71 1.36 11.33
CA ASP A 2 -14.52 0.63 10.95
C ASP A 2 -13.55 1.63 10.33
N ALA A 3 -12.71 2.21 11.20
CA ALA A 3 -11.74 3.26 10.87
C ALA A 3 -10.81 2.90 9.71
N ASN A 4 -10.75 1.62 9.35
CA ASN A 4 -9.96 1.05 8.27
C ASN A 4 -10.29 1.64 6.88
N ILE A 5 -11.54 2.07 6.67
CA ILE A 5 -11.97 2.62 5.38
C ILE A 5 -11.34 4.01 5.12
N SER A 6 -11.00 4.79 6.14
CA SER A 6 -10.67 6.21 5.98
C SER A 6 -9.40 6.47 5.16
N LEU A 7 -8.30 5.76 5.43
CA LEU A 7 -7.05 5.91 4.68
C LEU A 7 -7.14 5.26 3.29
N LEU A 8 -7.72 4.06 3.23
CA LEU A 8 -7.90 3.30 2.00
C LEU A 8 -8.81 4.00 1.00
N ASP A 9 -9.89 4.64 1.46
CA ASP A 9 -10.83 5.38 0.62
C ASP A 9 -10.15 6.64 0.04
N ALA A 10 -9.38 7.37 0.85
CA ALA A 10 -8.55 8.47 0.37
C ALA A 10 -7.53 8.01 -0.68
N MET A 11 -6.91 6.84 -0.49
CA MET A 11 -6.01 6.23 -1.47
C MET A 11 -6.73 5.84 -2.77
N ALA A 12 -7.95 5.29 -2.68
CA ALA A 12 -8.75 4.90 -3.85
C ALA A 12 -9.12 6.12 -4.71
N VAL A 13 -9.60 7.19 -4.08
CA VAL A 13 -9.88 8.47 -4.74
C VAL A 13 -8.63 8.99 -5.46
N GLN A 14 -7.46 8.92 -4.80
CA GLN A 14 -6.20 9.41 -5.34
C GLN A 14 -5.67 8.54 -6.51
N ALA A 15 -5.94 7.23 -6.49
CA ALA A 15 -5.60 6.30 -7.57
C ALA A 15 -6.57 6.37 -8.76
N GLY A 16 -7.70 7.08 -8.60
CA GLY A 16 -8.79 7.10 -9.57
C GLY A 16 -9.57 5.78 -9.62
N CYS A 17 -9.61 5.05 -8.49
CA CYS A 17 -10.39 3.84 -8.33
C CYS A 17 -11.73 4.19 -7.68
N GLU A 18 -12.81 3.89 -8.39
CA GLU A 18 -14.19 4.16 -7.93
C GLU A 18 -14.62 3.18 -6.82
N PHE A 19 -13.96 2.02 -6.71
CA PHE A 19 -14.24 1.00 -5.71
C PHE A 19 -12.97 0.44 -5.04
N LEU A 20 -13.00 0.36 -3.70
CA LEU A 20 -11.94 -0.23 -2.86
C LEU A 20 -11.65 -1.70 -3.18
N SER A 21 -12.67 -2.45 -3.60
CA SER A 21 -12.53 -3.86 -3.96
C SER A 21 -11.68 -4.05 -5.21
N ASP A 22 -11.71 -3.09 -6.14
CA ASP A 22 -10.85 -3.08 -7.32
C ASP A 22 -9.40 -2.71 -6.99
N LEU A 23 -9.12 -2.07 -5.83
CA LEU A 23 -7.76 -1.74 -5.39
C LEU A 23 -6.86 -2.98 -5.24
N ARG A 24 -7.44 -4.18 -5.05
CA ARG A 24 -6.70 -5.44 -5.05
C ARG A 24 -6.38 -5.95 -6.46
N TYR A 25 -7.13 -5.50 -7.45
CA TYR A 25 -7.04 -5.92 -8.87
C TYR A 25 -6.46 -4.84 -9.79
N ILE A 26 -6.02 -3.70 -9.26
CA ILE A 26 -5.44 -2.60 -10.05
C ILE A 26 -4.24 -3.01 -10.90
N ASP A 27 -4.22 -2.48 -12.13
CA ASP A 27 -3.13 -2.59 -13.10
C ASP A 27 -1.81 -1.99 -12.60
N ASP A 28 -0.69 -2.43 -13.16
CA ASP A 28 0.65 -1.93 -12.81
C ASP A 28 0.77 -0.40 -12.93
N LEU A 29 0.08 0.21 -13.90
CA LEU A 29 0.05 1.67 -14.04
C LEU A 29 -0.70 2.36 -12.89
N GLN A 30 -1.81 1.78 -12.44
CA GLN A 30 -2.59 2.30 -11.30
C GLN A 30 -1.81 2.12 -9.99
N ARG A 31 -1.10 1.00 -9.83
CA ARG A 31 -0.19 0.76 -8.70
C ARG A 31 0.92 1.80 -8.65
N LEU A 32 1.55 2.09 -9.78
CA LEU A 32 2.59 3.11 -9.86
C LEU A 32 2.05 4.52 -9.55
N ARG A 33 0.83 4.84 -10.01
CA ARG A 33 0.15 6.09 -9.66
C ARG A 33 -0.14 6.17 -8.16
N LEU A 34 -0.61 5.07 -7.56
CA LEU A 34 -0.86 4.97 -6.13
C LEU A 34 0.45 5.12 -5.33
N ALA A 35 1.54 4.47 -5.73
CA ALA A 35 2.85 4.61 -5.08
C ALA A 35 3.35 6.06 -5.11
N ARG A 36 3.23 6.74 -6.26
CA ARG A 36 3.58 8.18 -6.38
C ARG A 36 2.65 9.10 -5.60
N ALA A 37 1.38 8.75 -5.49
CA ALA A 37 0.43 9.46 -4.65
C ALA A 37 0.81 9.33 -3.17
N LEU A 38 1.12 8.11 -2.73
CA LEU A 38 1.58 7.79 -1.39
C LEU A 38 2.85 8.56 -1.02
N GLU A 39 3.80 8.72 -1.96
CA GLU A 39 5.01 9.54 -1.74
C GLU A 39 4.66 10.92 -1.15
N LYS A 40 3.59 11.56 -1.66
CA LYS A 40 3.12 12.89 -1.24
C LYS A 40 2.29 12.89 0.05
N VAL A 41 1.75 11.75 0.45
CA VAL A 41 0.97 11.62 1.69
C VAL A 41 1.93 11.56 2.87
N SER A 42 1.74 12.37 3.90
CA SER A 42 2.58 12.27 5.09
C SER A 42 2.32 10.93 5.79
N PRO A 43 3.34 10.20 6.26
CA PRO A 43 3.13 9.01 7.10
C PRO A 43 2.31 9.32 8.36
N GLN A 44 2.28 10.59 8.79
CA GLN A 44 1.47 11.06 9.92
C GLN A 44 -0.01 11.33 9.57
N SER A 45 -0.40 11.24 8.28
CA SER A 45 -1.80 11.42 7.85
C SER A 45 -2.70 10.24 8.22
N GLY A 46 -2.12 9.09 8.52
CA GLY A 46 -2.82 7.89 9.00
C GLY A 46 -2.14 7.33 10.23
N THR A 47 -2.87 6.56 11.01
CA THR A 47 -2.31 5.83 12.15
C THR A 47 -1.46 4.65 11.69
N LEU A 48 -0.55 4.16 12.55
CA LEU A 48 0.23 2.94 12.27
C LEU A 48 -0.66 1.76 11.88
N PHE A 49 -1.81 1.63 12.55
CA PHE A 49 -2.77 0.57 12.27
C PHE A 49 -3.33 0.68 10.85
N GLU A 50 -3.75 1.87 10.41
CA GLU A 50 -4.29 2.08 9.05
C GLU A 50 -3.25 1.79 7.97
N TRP A 51 -1.99 2.18 8.18
CA TRP A 51 -0.93 1.87 7.22
C TRP A 51 -0.65 0.37 7.14
N ASN A 52 -0.63 -0.32 8.28
CA ASN A 52 -0.41 -1.75 8.35
C ASN A 52 -1.56 -2.56 7.75
N ASP A 53 -2.80 -2.13 8.00
CA ASP A 53 -3.97 -2.76 7.42
C ASP A 53 -4.01 -2.56 5.90
N ALA A 54 -3.72 -1.35 5.41
CA ALA A 54 -3.59 -1.10 3.97
C ALA A 54 -2.47 -1.92 3.32
N LEU A 55 -1.34 -2.10 4.02
CA LEU A 55 -0.24 -2.96 3.57
C LEU A 55 -0.70 -4.42 3.42
N GLU A 56 -1.28 -5.00 4.47
CA GLU A 56 -1.78 -6.37 4.43
C GLU A 56 -2.88 -6.53 3.37
N TYR A 57 -3.79 -5.55 3.25
CA TYR A 57 -4.90 -5.62 2.32
C TYR A 57 -4.45 -5.58 0.85
N LEU A 58 -3.51 -4.69 0.50
CA LEU A 58 -3.09 -4.43 -0.88
C LEU A 58 -1.94 -5.33 -1.35
N THR A 59 -1.00 -5.65 -0.45
CA THR A 59 0.22 -6.40 -0.79
C THR A 59 0.25 -7.76 -0.11
N GLY A 60 -0.45 -7.94 1.01
CA GLY A 60 -0.37 -9.16 1.83
C GLY A 60 0.91 -9.25 2.65
N GLU A 61 1.67 -8.15 2.77
CA GLU A 61 2.90 -8.12 3.55
C GLU A 61 2.67 -7.95 5.05
N PRO A 62 3.63 -8.37 5.89
CA PRO A 62 3.49 -8.25 7.34
C PRO A 62 3.54 -6.80 7.81
N HIS A 63 2.83 -6.55 8.89
CA HIS A 63 2.79 -5.27 9.59
C HIS A 63 4.19 -4.77 9.97
N GLN A 64 4.37 -3.46 9.87
CA GLN A 64 5.61 -2.77 10.23
C GLN A 64 5.48 -2.10 11.61
N PRO A 65 6.60 -1.83 12.28
CA PRO A 65 6.60 -1.21 13.61
C PRO A 65 6.34 0.31 13.58
N THR A 66 6.47 0.98 12.43
CA THR A 66 6.28 2.43 12.28
C THR A 66 5.47 2.77 11.01
N PRO A 67 4.68 3.86 11.02
CA PRO A 67 3.87 4.26 9.86
C PRO A 67 4.75 4.63 8.67
N GLU A 68 5.95 5.18 8.91
CA GLU A 68 6.97 5.43 7.89
C GLU A 68 7.39 4.13 7.20
N ALA A 69 7.76 3.11 7.97
CA ALA A 69 8.17 1.82 7.42
C ALA A 69 7.02 1.12 6.70
N ALA A 70 5.81 1.18 7.24
CA ALA A 70 4.61 0.64 6.60
C ALA A 70 4.35 1.30 5.24
N LYS A 71 4.43 2.64 5.18
CA LYS A 71 4.29 3.43 3.95
C LYS A 71 5.37 3.07 2.93
N GLU A 72 6.64 3.05 3.34
CA GLU A 72 7.76 2.74 2.44
C GLU A 72 7.64 1.32 1.85
N ARG A 73 7.24 0.35 2.68
CA ARG A 73 7.01 -1.04 2.25
C ARG A 73 5.82 -1.12 1.29
N LEU A 74 4.73 -0.43 1.60
CA LEU A 74 3.56 -0.34 0.73
C LEU A 74 3.94 0.25 -0.64
N MET A 75 4.71 1.34 -0.65
CA MET A 75 5.20 1.96 -1.89
C MET A 75 6.12 1.03 -2.69
N CYS A 76 7.08 0.37 -2.04
CA CYS A 76 7.98 -0.59 -2.70
C CYS A 76 7.19 -1.74 -3.34
N SER A 77 6.23 -2.31 -2.63
CA SER A 77 5.42 -3.43 -3.12
C SER A 77 4.41 -3.05 -4.19
N LEU A 78 3.99 -1.78 -4.24
CA LEU A 78 3.20 -1.24 -5.35
C LEU A 78 4.06 -0.90 -6.57
N ALA A 79 5.30 -0.46 -6.37
CA ALA A 79 6.24 -0.17 -7.44
C ALA A 79 6.84 -1.44 -8.07
N ALA A 80 6.96 -2.51 -7.29
CA ALA A 80 7.35 -3.81 -7.80
C ALA A 80 6.24 -4.40 -8.68
N PRO A 81 6.53 -4.85 -9.91
CA PRO A 81 5.56 -5.59 -10.70
C PRO A 81 5.14 -6.84 -9.92
N ARG A 82 3.84 -7.22 -9.96
CA ARG A 82 3.37 -8.47 -9.35
C ARG A 82 4.02 -9.65 -10.07
N THR A 83 5.25 -10.01 -9.70
CA THR A 83 5.76 -11.32 -10.02
C THR A 83 4.92 -12.27 -9.15
N LYS A 84 3.95 -12.95 -9.77
CA LYS A 84 3.27 -14.05 -9.10
C LYS A 84 4.32 -15.14 -8.83
N GLY A 85 4.97 -15.05 -7.69
CA GLY A 85 5.81 -16.08 -7.11
C GLY A 85 5.52 -16.08 -5.62
N TRP A 86 4.72 -17.04 -5.18
CA TRP A 86 4.46 -17.24 -3.76
C TRP A 86 5.76 -17.59 -3.03
N GLN A 87 6.09 -16.79 -2.01
CA GLN A 87 6.87 -17.11 -0.80
C GLN A 87 8.38 -17.43 -0.96
N GLU A 88 9.15 -16.90 0.00
CA GLU A 88 10.60 -17.05 0.23
C GLU A 88 11.47 -16.41 -0.87
N GLU A 89 12.29 -15.38 -0.61
CA GLU A 89 13.42 -15.43 0.32
C GLU A 89 13.78 -14.05 0.90
N LYS A 90 14.50 -14.12 2.02
CA LYS A 90 14.96 -13.05 2.89
C LYS A 90 15.75 -11.97 2.14
N GLY A 91 15.48 -10.71 2.46
CA GLY A 91 16.46 -9.63 2.38
C GLY A 91 16.80 -9.14 0.97
N GLY A 92 15.97 -8.27 0.42
CA GLY A 92 16.33 -7.45 -0.74
C GLY A 92 16.15 -5.99 -0.40
N ILE A 93 17.25 -5.35 0.03
CA ILE A 93 17.31 -3.91 0.27
C ILE A 93 17.03 -3.19 -1.05
N CYS A 94 16.04 -2.30 -1.05
CA CYS A 94 15.86 -1.31 -2.09
C CYS A 94 17.05 -0.34 -2.06
N THR A 95 17.88 -0.39 -3.11
CA THR A 95 18.90 0.63 -3.44
C THR A 95 18.44 1.38 -4.67
#